data_AF-A0A5Q2RLP3-F1
#
_entry.id   AF-A0A5Q2RLP3-F1
#
_cell.length_a   1.000
_cell.length_b   1.000
_cell.length_c   1.000
_cell.angle_alpha   90.00
_cell.angle_beta   90.00
_cell.angle_gamma   90.00
#
_symmetry.space_group_name_H-M   'P 1'
#
loop_
_entity.id
_entity.type
_entity.pdbx_description
1 polymer ?
#
loop_
_entity_poly.entity_id
_entity_poly.type
_entity_poly.pdbx_seq_one_letter_code
_entity_poly.pdbx_strand_id
1 'polypeptide(L)'
;MAGHLRPRTRTAAIGLVTAVLLTGLVGARPAAADEPGESTVARELVRQAIALIVSTPGNMEAIDDKVGDALEVEDQEGVDIALVRRAAEALDAEDLHEARSLLERSIGARPHLGATDVAPIGEVSEDGGARGAEPGEAPILDPLDTSGVDGGDLLAIVIGGALALAGIFLGLRWRPARTKEA
;
A
#
# COMPACT_ATOMS: atom_id res chain seq x y z
N MET A 1 -20.18 55.05 46.44
CA MET A 1 -20.93 53.81 46.73
C MET A 1 -21.02 53.01 45.45
N ALA A 2 -20.92 51.68 45.60
CA ALA A 2 -20.62 50.69 44.58
C ALA A 2 -21.79 50.29 43.66
N GLY A 3 -21.44 49.65 42.54
CA GLY A 3 -22.23 48.60 41.87
C GLY A 3 -23.09 49.09 40.69
N HIS A 4 -23.14 48.47 39.52
CA HIS A 4 -22.72 47.14 39.10
C HIS A 4 -22.54 47.10 37.57
N LEU A 5 -21.38 46.64 37.11
CA LEU A 5 -21.18 46.15 35.74
C LEU A 5 -21.92 44.82 35.58
N ARG A 6 -22.69 44.66 34.49
CA ARG A 6 -23.23 43.37 34.06
C ARG A 6 -22.27 42.74 33.04
N PRO A 7 -21.78 41.51 33.27
CA PRO A 7 -21.24 40.70 32.19
C PRO A 7 -21.90 39.31 32.18
N ARG A 8 -22.81 39.04 31.24
CA ARG A 8 -23.34 37.67 31.04
C ARG A 8 -23.85 37.44 29.62
N THR A 9 -22.94 37.20 28.66
CA THR A 9 -23.34 36.59 27.36
C THR A 9 -22.27 35.69 26.72
N ARG A 10 -21.08 35.50 27.30
CA ARG A 10 -20.01 34.72 26.64
C ARG A 10 -19.99 33.22 26.96
N THR A 11 -20.78 32.74 27.91
CA THR A 11 -20.71 31.33 28.37
C THR A 11 -21.65 30.38 27.62
N ALA A 12 -22.58 30.88 26.81
CA ALA A 12 -23.57 30.02 26.12
C ALA A 12 -23.02 29.36 24.83
N ALA A 13 -21.98 29.91 24.22
CA ALA A 13 -21.45 29.40 22.94
C ALA A 13 -20.57 28.15 23.07
N ILE A 14 -20.02 27.88 24.26
CA ILE A 14 -19.07 26.78 24.48
C ILE A 14 -19.79 25.43 24.64
N GLY A 15 -21.02 25.41 25.17
CA GLY A 15 -21.75 24.17 25.43
C GLY A 15 -22.24 23.43 24.18
N LEU A 16 -22.49 24.15 23.08
CA LEU A 16 -23.03 23.54 21.86
C LEU A 16 -21.96 22.78 21.05
N VAL A 17 -20.72 23.26 21.08
CA VAL A 17 -19.60 22.64 20.32
C VAL A 17 -19.20 21.29 20.93
N THR A 18 -19.23 21.16 22.26
CA THR A 18 -18.89 19.90 22.94
C THR A 18 -19.92 18.80 22.72
N ALA A 19 -21.21 19.15 22.57
CA ALA A 19 -22.28 18.18 22.37
C ALA A 19 -22.25 17.52 20.97
N VAL A 20 -21.83 18.25 19.94
CA VAL A 20 -21.68 17.71 18.57
C VAL A 20 -20.44 16.82 18.45
N LEU A 21 -19.35 17.14 19.18
CA LEU A 21 -18.13 16.31 19.17
C LEU A 21 -18.33 14.94 19.85
N LEU A 22 -19.22 14.85 20.85
CA LEU A 22 -19.48 13.60 21.58
C LEU A 22 -20.45 12.65 20.86
N THR A 23 -21.27 13.13 19.92
CA THR A 23 -22.18 12.26 19.16
C THR A 23 -21.49 11.52 18.00
N GLY A 24 -20.28 11.92 17.62
CA GLY A 24 -19.49 11.25 16.56
C GLY A 24 -18.71 10.02 17.00
N LEU A 25 -18.51 9.79 18.31
CA LEU A 25 -17.64 8.71 18.79
C LEU A 25 -18.30 7.32 18.89
N VAL A 26 -19.63 7.24 18.79
CA VAL A 26 -20.35 5.95 18.98
C VAL A 26 -20.32 5.06 17.72
N GLY A 27 -19.83 5.59 16.59
CA GLY A 27 -19.71 4.85 15.32
C GLY A 27 -18.30 4.35 15.01
N ALA A 28 -17.32 4.51 15.91
CA ALA A 28 -16.00 3.95 15.72
C ALA A 28 -16.08 2.43 15.85
N ARG A 29 -16.40 1.75 14.74
CA ARG A 29 -16.07 0.33 14.58
C ARG A 29 -14.58 0.20 14.90
N PRO A 30 -14.16 -0.83 15.66
CA PRO A 30 -12.75 -1.12 15.76
C PRO A 30 -12.23 -1.23 14.33
N ALA A 31 -11.29 -0.37 13.97
CA ALA A 31 -10.45 -0.64 12.82
C ALA A 31 -9.72 -1.92 13.22
N ALA A 32 -10.21 -3.05 12.70
CA ALA A 32 -9.36 -4.21 12.55
C ALA A 32 -8.12 -3.66 11.82
N ALA A 33 -6.96 -3.76 12.46
CA ALA A 33 -5.69 -3.48 11.83
C ALA A 33 -5.44 -4.61 10.83
N ASP A 34 -6.26 -4.64 9.78
CA ASP A 34 -5.97 -5.32 8.54
C ASP A 34 -4.91 -4.42 7.91
N GLU A 35 -3.67 -4.89 7.86
CA GLU A 35 -2.58 -4.09 7.31
C GLU A 35 -2.95 -3.83 5.84
N PRO A 36 -3.20 -2.57 5.44
CA PRO A 36 -3.75 -2.29 4.13
C PRO A 36 -2.70 -2.61 3.08
N GLY A 37 -2.82 -3.77 2.43
CA GLY A 37 -1.91 -4.20 1.36
C GLY A 37 -1.64 -5.70 1.31
N GLU A 38 -2.00 -6.46 2.34
CA GLU A 38 -1.80 -7.91 2.34
C GLU A 38 -2.82 -8.60 1.43
N SER A 39 -2.33 -9.48 0.56
CA SER A 39 -3.19 -10.23 -0.35
C SER A 39 -3.90 -11.34 0.42
N THR A 40 -5.22 -11.41 0.33
CA THR A 40 -6.01 -12.51 0.89
C THR A 40 -6.01 -13.78 0.02
N VAL A 41 -5.30 -13.75 -1.11
CA VAL A 41 -5.26 -14.84 -2.09
C VAL A 41 -3.85 -15.46 -2.12
N ALA A 42 -3.76 -16.77 -1.88
CA ALA A 42 -2.49 -17.50 -1.77
C ALA A 42 -1.65 -17.37 -3.04
N ARG A 43 -2.29 -17.38 -4.22
CA ARG A 43 -1.58 -17.28 -5.51
C ARG A 43 -0.79 -15.99 -5.65
N GLU A 44 -1.34 -14.86 -5.20
CA GLU A 44 -0.64 -13.59 -5.29
C GLU A 44 0.47 -13.50 -4.24
N LEU A 45 0.27 -14.06 -3.04
CA LEU A 45 1.32 -14.17 -2.02
C LEU A 45 2.50 -15.01 -2.50
N VAL A 46 2.24 -16.15 -3.16
CA VAL A 46 3.29 -16.97 -3.79
C VAL A 46 4.05 -16.19 -4.87
N ARG A 47 3.36 -15.39 -5.68
CA ARG A 47 4.03 -14.54 -6.68
C ARG A 47 4.88 -13.45 -6.04
N GLN A 48 4.43 -12.87 -4.94
CA GLN A 48 5.20 -11.90 -4.17
C GLN A 48 6.45 -12.53 -3.57
N ALA A 49 6.34 -13.74 -3.00
CA ALA A 49 7.50 -14.50 -2.51
C ALA A 49 8.50 -14.79 -3.64
N ILE A 50 8.05 -15.26 -4.81
CA ILE A 50 8.92 -15.48 -5.98
C ILE A 50 9.61 -14.16 -6.40
N ALA A 51 8.85 -13.06 -6.43
CA ALA A 51 9.41 -11.75 -6.77
C ALA A 51 10.50 -11.32 -5.78
N LEU A 52 10.28 -11.52 -4.47
CA LEU A 52 11.25 -11.21 -3.42
C LEU A 52 12.52 -12.07 -3.52
N ILE A 53 12.38 -13.38 -3.79
CA ILE A 53 13.53 -14.27 -4.01
C ILE A 53 14.38 -13.75 -5.19
N VAL A 54 13.75 -13.22 -6.23
CA VAL A 54 14.45 -12.72 -7.43
C VAL A 54 15.04 -11.33 -7.22
N SER A 55 14.30 -10.40 -6.61
CA SER A 55 14.72 -9.01 -6.50
C SER A 55 15.61 -8.75 -5.29
N THR A 56 15.42 -9.51 -4.22
CA THR A 56 15.98 -9.23 -2.89
C THR A 56 16.25 -10.53 -2.13
N PRO A 57 17.05 -11.46 -2.68
CA PRO A 57 17.27 -12.80 -2.10
C PRO A 57 17.83 -12.77 -0.66
N GLY A 58 18.50 -11.70 -0.25
CA GLY A 58 19.01 -11.53 1.12
C GLY A 58 17.95 -11.13 2.16
N ASN A 59 16.72 -10.83 1.75
CA ASN A 59 15.63 -10.46 2.66
C ASN A 59 14.78 -11.69 3.01
N MET A 60 15.39 -12.64 3.72
CA MET A 60 14.75 -13.92 4.10
C MET A 60 13.47 -13.70 4.89
N GLU A 61 13.46 -12.74 5.83
CA GLU A 61 12.28 -12.42 6.65
C GLU A 61 11.06 -12.10 5.79
N ALA A 62 11.20 -11.24 4.77
CA ALA A 62 10.08 -10.90 3.88
C ALA A 62 9.67 -12.07 2.96
N ILE A 63 10.60 -12.93 2.58
CA ILE A 63 10.30 -14.13 1.77
C ILE A 63 9.51 -15.13 2.61
N ASP A 64 9.98 -15.42 3.82
CA ASP A 64 9.36 -16.34 4.78
C ASP A 64 7.97 -15.87 5.17
N ASP A 65 7.83 -14.57 5.45
CA ASP A 65 6.55 -13.93 5.75
C ASP A 65 5.51 -14.20 4.65
N LYS A 66 5.86 -13.93 3.38
CA LYS A 66 4.93 -14.11 2.26
C LYS A 66 4.64 -15.58 1.94
N VAL A 67 5.58 -16.49 2.19
CA VAL A 67 5.32 -17.93 2.10
C VAL A 67 4.42 -18.40 3.25
N GLY A 68 4.63 -17.88 4.47
CA GLY A 68 3.80 -18.10 5.65
C GLY A 68 2.36 -17.67 5.41
N ASP A 69 2.15 -16.43 4.97
CA ASP A 69 0.84 -15.89 4.63
C ASP A 69 0.12 -16.79 3.62
N ALA A 70 0.82 -17.25 2.59
CA ALA A 70 0.23 -18.10 1.55
C ALA A 70 -0.28 -19.45 2.09
N LEU A 71 0.27 -19.91 3.22
CA LEU A 71 -0.17 -21.11 3.93
C LEU A 71 -1.35 -20.86 4.88
N GLU A 72 -1.53 -19.63 5.34
CA GLU A 72 -2.51 -19.25 6.35
C GLU A 72 -3.83 -18.71 5.74
N VAL A 73 -3.76 -18.09 4.56
CA VAL A 73 -4.95 -17.53 3.91
C VAL A 73 -6.00 -18.58 3.55
N GLU A 74 -7.28 -18.18 3.62
CA GLU A 74 -8.43 -19.03 3.32
C GLU A 74 -8.54 -19.36 1.82
N ASP A 75 -8.24 -18.39 0.94
CA ASP A 75 -8.31 -18.58 -0.51
C ASP A 75 -7.01 -19.15 -1.07
N GLN A 76 -7.02 -20.47 -1.24
CA GLN A 76 -5.91 -21.26 -1.77
C GLN A 76 -6.12 -21.68 -3.24
N GLU A 77 -7.05 -21.05 -3.96
CA GLU A 77 -7.41 -21.47 -5.31
C GLU A 77 -6.22 -21.40 -6.28
N GLY A 78 -5.99 -22.50 -6.98
CA GLY A 78 -4.98 -22.56 -8.03
C GLY A 78 -3.53 -22.51 -7.54
N VAL A 79 -3.30 -22.91 -6.28
CA VAL A 79 -2.00 -23.12 -5.66
C VAL A 79 -1.93 -24.54 -5.08
N ASP A 80 -0.85 -25.28 -5.35
CA ASP A 80 -0.55 -26.54 -4.65
C ASP A 80 0.15 -26.26 -3.31
N ILE A 81 -0.64 -26.26 -2.23
CA ILE A 81 -0.17 -25.96 -0.86
C ILE A 81 0.84 -26.99 -0.35
N ALA A 82 0.83 -28.23 -0.85
CA ALA A 82 1.84 -29.20 -0.47
C ALA A 82 3.23 -28.79 -1.00
N LEU A 83 3.28 -28.16 -2.18
CA LEU A 83 4.51 -27.59 -2.73
C LEU A 83 4.93 -26.31 -2.00
N VAL A 84 3.98 -25.46 -1.59
CA VAL A 84 4.29 -24.27 -0.78
C VAL A 84 4.89 -24.65 0.57
N ARG A 85 4.38 -25.69 1.24
CA ARG A 85 4.99 -26.19 2.50
C ARG A 85 6.42 -26.70 2.31
N ARG A 86 6.67 -27.44 1.23
CA ARG A 86 8.03 -27.88 0.89
C ARG A 86 8.94 -26.70 0.56
N ALA A 87 8.39 -25.63 -0.03
CA ALA A 87 9.15 -24.43 -0.28
C ALA A 87 9.57 -23.78 1.05
N ALA A 88 8.69 -23.72 2.04
CA ALA A 88 9.04 -23.26 3.39
C ALA A 88 10.15 -24.12 4.02
N GLU A 89 10.07 -25.44 3.90
CA GLU A 89 11.15 -26.35 4.35
C GLU A 89 12.49 -26.10 3.62
N ALA A 90 12.45 -25.73 2.34
CA ALA A 90 13.64 -25.37 1.57
C ALA A 90 14.21 -24.00 2.00
N LEU A 91 13.35 -23.03 2.35
CA LEU A 91 13.76 -21.74 2.91
C LEU A 91 14.45 -21.91 4.27
N ASP A 92 13.91 -22.78 5.14
CA ASP A 92 14.53 -23.16 6.42
C ASP A 92 15.93 -23.78 6.23
N ALA A 93 16.16 -24.43 5.09
CA ALA A 93 17.44 -25.00 4.69
C ALA A 93 18.34 -24.02 3.92
N GLU A 94 17.94 -22.75 3.80
CA GLU A 94 18.59 -21.69 3.01
C GLU A 94 18.75 -22.03 1.51
N ASP A 95 17.92 -22.94 0.98
CA ASP A 95 17.90 -23.33 -0.44
C ASP A 95 16.87 -22.52 -1.23
N LEU A 96 17.24 -21.27 -1.54
CA LEU A 96 16.40 -20.34 -2.32
C LEU A 96 16.08 -20.87 -3.73
N HIS A 97 16.97 -21.69 -4.31
CA HIS A 97 16.78 -22.23 -5.65
C HIS A 97 15.65 -23.26 -5.67
N GLU A 98 15.68 -24.22 -4.74
CA GLU A 98 14.63 -25.22 -4.59
C GLU A 98 13.32 -24.58 -4.10
N ALA A 99 13.39 -23.65 -3.14
CA ALA A 99 12.21 -22.90 -2.67
C ALA A 99 11.49 -22.21 -3.84
N ARG A 100 12.21 -21.46 -4.67
CA ARG A 100 11.64 -20.82 -5.86
C ARG A 100 11.06 -21.83 -6.85
N SER A 101 11.76 -22.93 -7.10
CA SER A 101 11.29 -23.98 -8.02
C SER A 101 9.98 -24.60 -7.54
N LEU A 102 9.86 -24.85 -6.22
CA LEU A 102 8.63 -25.34 -5.59
C LEU A 102 7.49 -24.33 -5.66
N LEU A 103 7.75 -23.05 -5.41
CA LEU A 103 6.77 -21.97 -5.50
C LEU A 103 6.28 -21.76 -6.94
N GLU A 104 7.16 -21.80 -7.94
CA GLU A 104 6.74 -21.70 -9.34
C GLU A 104 5.87 -22.89 -9.75
N ARG A 105 6.24 -24.12 -9.34
CA ARG A 105 5.42 -25.31 -9.58
C ARG A 105 4.07 -25.23 -8.88
N SER A 106 3.99 -24.64 -7.68
CA SER A 106 2.74 -24.58 -6.91
C SER A 106 1.66 -23.78 -7.63
N ILE A 107 2.02 -22.75 -8.40
CA ILE A 107 1.09 -21.96 -9.21
C ILE A 107 0.98 -22.44 -10.67
N GLY A 108 1.56 -23.60 -10.99
CA GLY A 108 1.57 -24.17 -12.35
C GLY A 108 2.48 -23.42 -13.33
N ALA A 109 3.39 -22.59 -12.84
CA ALA A 109 4.43 -21.99 -13.68
C ALA A 109 5.51 -23.03 -14.02
N ARG A 110 6.25 -22.78 -15.10
CA ARG A 110 7.40 -23.61 -15.43
C ARG A 110 8.56 -23.29 -14.47
N PRO A 111 9.20 -24.32 -13.87
CA PRO A 111 10.38 -24.10 -13.05
C PRO A 111 11.47 -23.35 -13.81
N HIS A 112 12.10 -22.41 -13.13
CA HIS A 112 13.31 -21.75 -13.60
C HIS A 112 14.44 -22.78 -13.77
N LEU A 113 15.18 -22.66 -14.88
CA LEU A 113 16.23 -23.62 -15.27
C LEU A 113 17.65 -23.10 -14.99
N GLY A 114 17.79 -22.01 -14.24
CA GLY A 114 19.07 -21.33 -14.03
C GLY A 114 19.70 -21.67 -12.68
N ALA A 115 20.84 -22.36 -12.69
CA ALA A 115 21.63 -22.70 -11.49
C ALA A 115 22.46 -21.53 -10.93
N THR A 116 22.15 -20.30 -11.31
CA THR A 116 22.90 -19.11 -10.91
C THR A 116 21.99 -18.30 -9.99
N ASP A 117 22.47 -18.04 -8.77
CA ASP A 117 21.88 -17.03 -7.90
C ASP A 117 21.61 -15.80 -8.76
N VAL A 118 20.33 -15.45 -8.91
CA VAL A 118 19.94 -14.31 -9.74
C VAL A 118 20.47 -13.11 -8.99
N ALA A 119 21.55 -12.52 -9.51
CA ALA A 119 22.12 -11.32 -8.95
C ALA A 119 20.99 -10.29 -8.78
N PRO A 120 20.87 -9.65 -7.60
CA PRO A 120 19.85 -8.64 -7.36
C PRO A 120 19.88 -7.61 -8.49
N ILE A 121 18.71 -7.12 -8.90
CA ILE A 121 18.62 -6.07 -9.91
C ILE A 121 19.39 -4.83 -9.39
N GLY A 122 20.59 -4.61 -9.92
CA GLY A 122 21.52 -3.59 -9.45
C GLY A 122 22.98 -4.05 -9.41
N GLU A 123 23.23 -5.36 -9.34
CA GLU A 123 24.57 -5.94 -9.44
C GLU A 123 24.84 -6.38 -10.88
N VAL A 124 25.79 -5.72 -11.53
CA VAL A 124 26.20 -6.05 -12.89
C VAL A 124 27.01 -7.35 -12.83
N SER A 125 26.43 -8.47 -13.24
CA SER A 125 27.18 -9.72 -13.42
C SER A 125 28.32 -9.50 -14.43
N GLU A 126 29.56 -9.84 -14.05
CA GLU A 126 30.75 -9.70 -14.91
C GLU A 126 30.67 -10.59 -16.16
N ASP A 127 29.82 -11.62 -16.13
CA ASP A 127 29.48 -12.46 -17.27
C ASP A 127 28.36 -11.84 -18.11
N GLY A 128 28.70 -10.73 -18.76
CA GLY A 128 28.13 -10.33 -20.05
C GLY A 128 26.62 -10.50 -20.19
N GLY A 129 25.86 -9.74 -19.39
CA GLY A 129 24.44 -9.52 -19.65
C GLY A 129 24.19 -9.23 -21.13
N ALA A 130 23.11 -9.81 -21.67
CA ALA A 130 22.77 -9.79 -23.09
C ALA A 130 23.05 -8.43 -23.73
N ARG A 131 24.21 -8.32 -24.41
CA ARG A 131 24.51 -7.15 -25.24
C ARG A 131 23.52 -7.20 -26.39
N GLY A 132 22.49 -6.36 -26.31
CA GLY A 132 21.52 -6.14 -27.38
C GLY A 132 22.20 -5.61 -28.64
N ALA A 133 22.84 -6.50 -29.39
CA ALA A 133 23.51 -6.19 -30.64
C ALA A 133 22.52 -6.07 -31.82
N GLU A 134 21.23 -6.34 -31.59
CA GLU A 134 20.16 -6.08 -32.55
C GLU A 134 19.10 -5.22 -31.87
N PRO A 135 19.05 -3.90 -32.16
CA PRO A 135 17.87 -3.12 -31.82
C PRO A 135 16.71 -3.65 -32.67
N GLY A 136 15.83 -4.43 -32.04
CA GLY A 136 14.53 -4.74 -32.60
C GLY A 136 13.72 -3.45 -32.68
N GLU A 137 13.88 -2.70 -33.77
CA GLU A 137 13.01 -1.59 -34.14
C GLU A 137 11.64 -2.13 -34.59
N ALA A 138 10.90 -2.70 -33.65
CA ALA A 138 9.46 -2.74 -33.72
C ALA A 138 8.96 -1.85 -32.59
N PRO A 139 8.61 -0.58 -32.86
CA PRO A 139 7.87 0.20 -31.89
C PRO A 139 6.53 -0.49 -31.68
N ILE A 140 6.44 -1.34 -30.65
CA ILE A 140 5.16 -1.74 -30.08
C ILE A 140 4.66 -0.51 -29.33
N LEU A 141 4.12 0.44 -30.08
CA LEU A 141 3.27 1.48 -29.55
C LEU A 141 1.94 0.81 -29.21
N ASP A 142 1.87 0.19 -28.04
CA ASP A 142 0.57 -0.10 -27.45
C ASP A 142 -0.09 1.26 -27.17
N PRO A 143 -1.22 1.60 -27.79
CA PRO A 143 -1.88 2.86 -27.52
C PRO A 143 -2.25 2.88 -26.03
N LEU A 144 -1.57 3.74 -25.26
CA LEU A 144 -1.98 4.06 -23.90
C LEU A 144 -3.46 4.43 -23.92
N ASP A 145 -4.27 3.67 -23.21
CA ASP A 145 -5.69 3.99 -23.03
C ASP A 145 -5.76 5.32 -22.27
N THR A 146 -6.12 6.38 -22.99
CA THR A 146 -6.27 7.72 -22.42
C THR A 146 -7.64 7.93 -21.77
N SER A 147 -8.41 6.86 -21.49
CA SER A 147 -9.67 6.93 -20.77
C SER A 147 -9.50 7.22 -19.27
N GLY A 148 -8.50 8.01 -18.90
CA GLY A 148 -8.25 8.44 -17.52
C GLY A 148 -9.05 9.69 -17.21
N VAL A 149 -9.74 9.67 -16.07
CA VAL A 149 -10.77 10.60 -15.58
C VAL A 149 -12.18 10.17 -15.99
N ASP A 150 -12.79 9.34 -15.14
CA ASP A 150 -14.23 9.08 -15.22
C ASP A 150 -15.03 10.29 -14.69
N GLY A 151 -16.35 10.29 -14.88
CA GLY A 151 -17.20 11.40 -14.39
C GLY A 151 -17.19 11.56 -12.86
N GLY A 152 -16.82 10.51 -12.12
CA GLY A 152 -16.70 10.51 -10.67
C GLY A 152 -15.43 11.21 -10.18
N ASP A 153 -14.31 11.01 -10.84
CA ASP A 153 -13.03 11.69 -10.57
C ASP A 153 -13.18 13.20 -10.73
N LEU A 154 -13.87 13.63 -11.78
CA LEU A 154 -14.12 15.05 -12.03
C LEU A 154 -15.01 15.66 -10.95
N LEU A 155 -15.99 14.91 -10.44
CA LEU A 155 -16.83 15.32 -9.32
C LEU A 155 -16.03 15.43 -8.01
N ALA A 156 -15.15 14.47 -7.73
CA ALA A 156 -14.30 14.47 -6.55
C ALA A 156 -13.37 15.69 -6.52
N ILE A 157 -12.77 16.05 -7.66
CA ILE A 157 -11.92 17.24 -7.81
C ILE A 157 -12.72 18.53 -7.53
N VAL A 158 -13.95 18.64 -8.07
CA VAL A 158 -14.80 19.82 -7.85
C VAL A 158 -15.17 19.97 -6.37
N ILE A 159 -15.55 18.89 -5.71
CA ILE A 159 -15.91 18.91 -4.28
C ILE A 159 -14.70 19.27 -3.42
N GLY A 160 -13.54 18.63 -3.67
CA GLY A 160 -12.30 18.91 -2.95
C GLY A 160 -11.86 20.37 -3.10
N GLY A 161 -11.93 20.90 -4.33
CA GLY A 161 -11.63 22.30 -4.60
C GLY A 161 -12.57 23.27 -3.87
N ALA A 162 -13.87 22.97 -3.84
CA ALA A 162 -14.86 23.79 -3.13
C ALA A 162 -14.60 23.84 -1.62
N LEU A 163 -14.27 22.70 -1.00
CA LEU A 163 -13.95 22.64 0.43
C LEU A 163 -12.66 23.39 0.78
N ALA A 164 -11.61 23.25 -0.06
CA ALA A 164 -10.36 23.98 0.13
C ALA A 164 -10.58 25.49 0.08
N LEU A 165 -11.34 25.98 -0.92
CA LEU A 165 -11.68 27.39 -1.05
C LEU A 165 -12.53 27.90 0.12
N ALA A 166 -13.50 27.12 0.57
CA ALA A 166 -14.31 27.45 1.73
C ALA A 166 -13.44 27.59 2.99
N GLY A 167 -12.49 26.68 3.22
CA GLY A 167 -11.56 26.74 4.33
C GLY A 167 -10.67 27.99 4.31
N ILE A 168 -10.11 28.33 3.15
CA ILE A 168 -9.29 29.55 2.96
C ILE A 168 -10.13 30.79 3.24
N PHE A 169 -11.32 30.89 2.65
CA PHE A 169 -12.22 32.03 2.84
C PHE A 169 -12.57 32.22 4.31
N LEU A 170 -12.89 31.14 5.01
CA LEU A 170 -13.26 31.17 6.43
C LEU A 170 -12.07 31.59 7.31
N GLY A 171 -10.87 31.07 7.02
CA GLY A 171 -9.64 31.45 7.70
C GLY A 171 -9.27 32.93 7.50
N LEU A 172 -9.49 33.47 6.31
CA LEU A 172 -9.32 34.91 6.04
C LEU A 172 -10.38 35.74 6.75
N ARG A 173 -11.64 35.28 6.74
CA ARG A 173 -12.79 36.00 7.29
C ARG A 173 -12.76 36.12 8.81
N TRP A 174 -12.20 35.12 9.50
CA TRP A 174 -12.08 35.10 10.96
C TRP A 174 -10.66 35.31 11.47
N ARG A 175 -9.75 35.79 10.62
CA ARG A 175 -8.41 36.17 11.05
C ARG A 175 -8.52 37.24 12.15
N PRO A 176 -8.16 36.92 13.41
CA PRO A 176 -8.24 37.91 14.48
C PRO A 176 -7.26 39.03 14.18
N ALA A 177 -7.74 40.28 14.24
CA ALA A 177 -6.88 41.44 14.10
C ALA A 177 -5.82 41.37 15.20
N ARG A 178 -4.54 41.27 14.82
CA ARG A 178 -3.43 41.33 15.77
C ARG A 178 -3.50 42.68 16.48
N THR A 179 -3.92 42.68 17.74
CA THR A 179 -3.65 43.77 18.67
C THR A 179 -2.14 43.90 18.75
N LYS A 180 -1.60 44.96 18.15
CA LYS A 180 -0.22 45.38 18.42
C LYS A 180 -0.25 45.96 19.83
N GLU A 181 0.21 45.20 20.81
CA GLU A 181 0.56 45.78 22.10
C GLU A 181 1.83 46.62 21.90
N ALA A 182 1.75 47.87 22.37
CA ALA A 182 2.81 48.87 22.38
C ALA A 182 3.56 48.81 23.71
#